data_AF-A0A6B2LT31-F1
#
_entry.id   AF-A0A6B2LT31-F1
#
_cell.length_a   1.000
_cell.length_b   1.000
_cell.length_c   1.000
_cell.angle_alpha   90.00
_cell.angle_beta   90.00
_cell.angle_gamma   90.00
#
_symmetry.space_group_name_H-M   'P 1'
#
loop_
_entity.id
_entity.type
_entity.pdbx_description
1 polymer ?
#
loop_
_entity_poly.entity_id
_entity_poly.type
_entity_poly.pdbx_seq_one_letter_code
_entity_poly.pdbx_strand_id
1 'polypeptide(L)'
;MSELMEFVESKEAQELVPHFNIMTETMSIDEILFFEKKATQVGKITLATKLYGQGTNYICRDPKVAQVKGMHVIQTFLSLKRSEETRIMQSTARLGEEGSYEMI
;
A
#
# COMPACT_ATOMS: atom_id res chain seq x y z
N MET A 1 -6.09 -4.41 19.82
CA MET A 1 -5.27 -3.56 18.95
C MET A 1 -5.23 -4.27 17.60
N SER A 2 -5.26 -3.59 16.45
CA SER A 2 -5.17 -4.30 15.17
C SER A 2 -3.73 -4.81 14.97
N GLU A 3 -3.53 -5.96 14.33
CA GLU A 3 -2.20 -6.55 14.05
C GLU A 3 -1.25 -5.54 13.37
N LEU A 4 -1.81 -4.65 12.54
CA LEU A 4 -1.08 -3.55 11.92
C LEU A 4 -0.49 -2.59 12.95
N MET A 5 -1.26 -2.19 13.97
CA MET A 5 -0.79 -1.27 15.00
C MET A 5 0.24 -1.95 15.92
N GLU A 6 0.08 -3.25 16.18
CA GLU A 6 1.10 -4.04 16.89
C GLU A 6 2.43 -4.06 16.12
N PHE A 7 2.41 -4.17 14.80
CA PHE A 7 3.61 -4.06 13.96
C PHE A 7 4.21 -2.65 14.01
N VAL A 8 3.40 -1.59 13.95
CA VAL A 8 3.88 -0.20 14.02
C VAL A 8 4.59 0.10 15.35
N GLU A 9 4.13 -0.51 16.44
CA GLU A 9 4.73 -0.36 17.78
C GLU A 9 5.94 -1.28 18.01
N SER A 10 6.23 -2.18 17.08
CA SER A 10 7.30 -3.16 17.22
C SER A 10 8.69 -2.55 17.07
N LYS A 11 9.72 -3.23 17.59
CA LYS A 11 11.12 -2.75 17.49
C LYS A 11 11.62 -2.76 16.04
N GLU A 12 11.13 -3.73 15.26
CA GLU A 12 11.47 -3.95 13.86
C GLU A 12 11.00 -2.78 12.98
N ALA A 13 9.92 -2.10 13.37
CA ALA A 13 9.35 -0.99 12.63
C ALA A 13 9.94 0.38 12.97
N GLN A 14 10.63 0.54 14.12
CA GLN A 14 10.96 1.85 14.70
C GLN A 14 11.66 2.82 13.74
N GLU A 15 12.61 2.33 12.94
CA GLU A 15 13.34 3.16 11.97
C GLU A 15 12.47 3.58 10.77
N LEU A 16 11.44 2.81 10.46
CA LEU A 16 10.56 3.02 9.31
C LEU A 16 9.28 3.80 9.66
N VAL A 17 8.92 3.89 10.95
CA VAL A 17 7.74 4.63 11.43
C VAL A 17 7.61 6.05 10.83
N PRO A 18 8.68 6.87 10.70
CA PRO A 18 8.57 8.19 10.08
C PRO A 18 8.14 8.18 8.59
N HIS A 19 8.28 7.03 7.93
CA HIS A 19 7.95 6.82 6.53
C HIS A 19 6.57 6.18 6.33
N PHE A 20 5.94 5.71 7.41
CA PHE A 20 4.66 5.02 7.36
C PHE A 20 3.49 5.98 7.15
N ASN A 21 2.62 5.60 6.24
CA ASN A 21 1.23 6.01 6.19
C ASN A 21 0.39 4.82 6.65
N ILE A 22 -0.54 5.04 7.57
CA ILE A 22 -1.39 3.96 8.10
C ILE A 22 -2.78 4.16 7.54
N MET A 23 -3.39 3.12 6.98
CA MET A 23 -4.76 3.13 6.48
C MET A 23 -5.58 2.04 7.19
N THR A 24 -6.55 2.47 8.00
CA THR A 24 -7.44 1.60 8.79
C THR A 24 -8.90 1.90 8.47
N GLU A 25 -9.76 0.91 8.63
CA GLU A 25 -11.19 0.91 8.27
C GLU A 25 -12.02 2.03 8.92
N THR A 26 -11.45 2.76 9.87
CA THR A 26 -12.07 3.89 10.57
C THR A 26 -11.87 5.24 9.86
N MET A 27 -11.16 5.28 8.73
CA MET A 27 -10.85 6.51 8.01
C MET A 27 -12.01 7.03 7.17
N SER A 28 -12.11 8.35 7.09
CA SER A 28 -13.00 9.05 6.16
C SER A 28 -12.51 8.93 4.72
N ILE A 29 -13.41 9.19 3.77
CA ILE A 29 -13.09 9.17 2.33
C ILE A 29 -11.96 10.16 2.01
N ASP A 30 -11.95 11.34 2.62
CA ASP A 30 -10.92 12.35 2.38
C ASP A 30 -9.54 11.91 2.87
N GLU A 31 -9.48 11.24 4.02
CA GLU A 31 -8.23 10.65 4.54
C GLU A 31 -7.73 9.53 3.64
N ILE A 32 -8.63 8.67 3.16
CA ILE A 32 -8.28 7.60 2.21
C ILE A 32 -7.66 8.19 0.94
N LEU A 33 -8.31 9.19 0.32
CA LEU A 33 -7.82 9.86 -0.88
C LEU A 33 -6.50 10.60 -0.64
N PHE A 34 -6.28 11.11 0.57
CA PHE A 34 -5.02 11.73 0.95
C PHE A 34 -3.89 10.69 1.03
N PHE A 35 -4.13 9.53 1.66
CA PHE A 35 -3.13 8.48 1.80
C PHE A 35 -2.87 7.72 0.50
N GLU A 36 -3.86 7.54 -0.38
CA GLU A 36 -3.64 7.01 -1.74
C GLU A 36 -2.61 7.84 -2.52
N LYS A 37 -2.69 9.18 -2.42
CA LYS A 37 -1.71 10.08 -3.05
C LYS A 37 -0.35 10.02 -2.40
N LYS A 38 -0.28 9.75 -1.09
CA LYS A 38 0.98 9.62 -0.36
C LYS A 38 1.67 8.29 -0.63
N ALA A 39 0.90 7.22 -0.84
CA ALA A 39 1.41 5.89 -1.17
C ALA A 39 2.21 5.87 -2.47
N THR A 40 1.89 6.76 -3.42
CA THR A 40 2.56 6.85 -4.72
C THR A 40 3.70 7.88 -4.76
N GLN A 41 4.30 8.21 -3.61
CA GLN A 41 5.45 9.11 -3.50
C GLN A 41 6.72 8.34 -3.15
N VAL A 42 7.87 8.84 -3.61
CA VAL A 42 9.17 8.22 -3.30
C VAL A 42 9.43 8.19 -1.80
N GLY A 43 9.90 7.03 -1.29
CA GLY A 43 10.32 6.85 0.10
C GLY A 43 9.16 6.79 1.10
N LYS A 44 7.94 6.56 0.62
CA LYS A 44 6.76 6.31 1.44
C LYS A 44 6.40 4.84 1.47
N ILE A 45 5.99 4.39 2.65
CA ILE A 45 5.52 3.03 2.90
C ILE A 45 4.08 3.19 3.42
N THR A 46 3.12 2.54 2.77
CA THR A 46 1.72 2.59 3.22
C THR A 46 1.34 1.22 3.75
N LEU A 47 1.03 1.16 5.05
CA LEU A 47 0.47 -0.01 5.71
C LEU A 47 -1.04 0.12 5.67
N ALA A 48 -1.72 -0.83 5.01
CA ALA A 48 -3.16 -0.79 4.84
C ALA A 48 -3.77 -2.11 5.30
N THR A 49 -4.91 -2.03 6.01
CA THR A 49 -5.65 -3.24 6.38
C THR A 49 -6.22 -3.92 5.13
N LYS A 50 -6.54 -5.21 5.26
CA LYS A 50 -7.07 -6.06 4.17
C LYS A 50 -8.23 -5.41 3.39
N LEU A 51 -9.06 -4.61 4.06
CA LEU A 51 -10.17 -3.89 3.45
C LEU A 51 -9.74 -3.03 2.25
N TYR A 52 -8.58 -2.38 2.36
CA TYR A 52 -8.05 -1.47 1.33
C TYR A 52 -7.39 -2.18 0.17
N GLY A 53 -7.04 -3.47 0.29
CA GLY A 53 -6.56 -4.27 -0.84
C GLY A 53 -7.62 -4.45 -1.94
N GLN A 54 -8.90 -4.23 -1.61
CA GLN A 54 -10.01 -4.32 -2.55
C GLN A 54 -10.52 -2.93 -2.93
N GLY A 55 -9.84 -2.26 -3.87
CA GLY A 55 -10.41 -1.10 -4.58
C GLY A 55 -9.77 0.26 -4.32
N THR A 56 -8.62 0.32 -3.64
CA THR A 56 -7.78 1.52 -3.67
C THR A 56 -7.10 1.67 -5.03
N ASN A 57 -7.09 2.89 -5.55
CA ASN A 57 -6.54 3.22 -6.86
C ASN A 57 -5.26 4.05 -6.69
N TYR A 58 -4.12 3.38 -6.63
CA TYR A 58 -2.83 4.05 -6.62
C TYR A 58 -2.48 4.49 -8.03
N ILE A 59 -2.75 5.77 -8.34
CA ILE A 59 -2.28 6.40 -9.57
C ILE A 59 -0.93 7.03 -9.26
N CYS A 60 0.13 6.52 -9.89
CA CYS A 60 1.44 7.15 -9.78
C CYS A 60 1.45 8.41 -10.65
N ARG A 61 1.74 9.56 -10.04
CA ARG A 61 1.94 10.82 -10.78
C ARG A 61 3.31 11.44 -10.53
N ASP A 62 4.09 10.83 -9.65
CA ASP A 62 5.43 11.28 -9.34
C ASP A 62 6.41 10.66 -10.35
N PRO A 63 7.00 11.44 -11.28
CA PRO A 63 7.94 10.90 -12.26
C PRO A 63 9.18 10.27 -11.62
N LYS A 64 9.50 10.61 -10.36
CA LYS A 64 10.61 9.99 -9.64
C LYS A 64 10.32 8.54 -9.25
N VAL A 65 9.05 8.18 -9.06
CA VAL A 65 8.67 6.79 -8.78
C VAL A 65 8.83 5.93 -10.04
N ALA A 66 8.48 6.47 -11.21
CA ALA A 66 8.73 5.79 -12.49
C ALA A 66 10.23 5.53 -12.73
N GLN A 67 11.12 6.45 -12.32
CA GLN A 67 12.57 6.27 -12.42
C GLN A 67 13.12 5.12 -11.57
N VAL A 68 12.40 4.69 -10.53
CA VAL A 68 12.78 3.58 -9.65
C VAL A 68 11.93 2.32 -9.88
N LYS A 69 11.36 2.17 -11.09
CA LYS A 69 10.55 1.01 -11.52
C LYS A 69 9.18 0.89 -10.85
N GLY A 70 8.64 2.01 -10.34
CA GLY A 70 7.27 2.07 -9.88
C GLY A 70 7.04 1.64 -8.44
N MET A 71 5.78 1.32 -8.13
CA MET A 71 5.35 0.91 -6.79
C MET A 71 5.54 -0.60 -6.62
N HIS A 72 6.00 -0.98 -5.43
CA HIS A 72 6.04 -2.37 -5.00
C HIS A 72 4.89 -2.65 -4.00
N VAL A 73 4.13 -3.71 -4.23
CA VAL A 73 3.04 -4.13 -3.33
C VAL A 73 3.39 -5.45 -2.70
N ILE A 74 3.35 -5.48 -1.36
CA ILE A 74 3.56 -6.69 -0.55
C ILE A 74 2.22 -7.06 0.07
N GLN A 75 1.72 -8.25 -0.24
CA GLN A 75 0.55 -8.82 0.40
C GLN A 75 1.00 -9.76 1.53
N THR A 76 0.64 -9.43 2.76
CA THR A 76 1.06 -10.16 3.97
C THR A 76 -0.01 -11.14 4.48
N PHE A 77 -0.99 -11.47 3.64
CA PHE A 77 -2.09 -12.36 4.00
C PHE A 77 -2.53 -13.18 2.79
N LEU A 78 -3.12 -14.35 3.05
CA LEU A 78 -3.69 -15.16 1.98
C LEU A 78 -5.05 -14.60 1.51
N SER A 79 -5.15 -14.37 0.21
CA SER A 79 -6.40 -14.01 -0.44
C SER A 79 -7.36 -15.21 -0.43
N LEU A 80 -8.62 -15.00 -0.07
CA LEU A 80 -9.61 -16.08 -0.04
C LEU A 80 -10.11 -16.44 -1.44
N LYS A 81 -9.98 -15.50 -2.37
CA LYS A 81 -10.40 -15.64 -3.77
C LYS A 81 -9.28 -15.13 -4.67
N ARG A 82 -9.05 -15.81 -5.79
CA ARG A 82 -8.11 -15.35 -6.83
C ARG A 82 -8.40 -13.92 -7.32
N SER A 83 -9.67 -13.52 -7.33
CA SER A 83 -10.08 -12.17 -7.73
C SER A 83 -9.75 -11.08 -6.71
N GLU A 84 -9.48 -11.43 -5.46
CA GLU A 84 -8.94 -10.51 -4.45
C GLU A 84 -7.46 -10.26 -4.73
N GLU A 85 -6.67 -11.32 -4.82
CA GLU A 85 -5.24 -11.26 -5.16
C GLU A 85 -4.98 -10.54 -6.49
N THR A 86 -5.78 -10.84 -7.52
CA THR A 86 -5.66 -10.19 -8.83
C THR A 86 -5.85 -8.68 -8.73
N ARG A 87 -6.77 -8.21 -7.87
CA ARG A 87 -7.00 -6.77 -7.67
C ARG A 87 -5.86 -6.11 -6.90
N ILE A 88 -5.33 -6.77 -5.88
CA ILE A 88 -4.17 -6.29 -5.12
C ILE A 88 -2.96 -6.16 -6.05
N MET A 89 -2.69 -7.19 -6.86
CA MET A 89 -1.62 -7.16 -7.86
C MET A 89 -1.82 -6.02 -8.88
N GLN A 90 -3.06 -5.79 -9.35
CA GLN A 90 -3.37 -4.70 -10.28
C GLN A 90 -3.16 -3.30 -9.71
N SER A 91 -2.97 -3.18 -8.40
CA SER A 91 -2.71 -1.90 -7.74
C SER A 91 -1.28 -1.36 -7.98
N THR A 92 -0.33 -2.19 -8.43
CA THR A 92 1.09 -1.82 -8.66
C THR A 92 1.36 -1.00 -9.91
N ALA A 93 0.66 -1.31 -11.01
CA ALA A 93 1.09 -1.02 -12.37
C ALA A 93 -0.12 -0.79 -13.29
N ARG A 94 -0.93 0.20 -12.96
CA ARG A 94 -2.14 0.50 -13.74
C ARG A 94 -1.75 1.26 -15.02
N LEU A 95 -2.42 0.96 -16.13
CA LEU A 95 -2.24 1.67 -17.41
C LEU A 95 -0.83 1.56 -18.04
N GLY A 96 -0.10 0.48 -17.75
CA GLY A 96 1.22 0.21 -18.36
C GLY A 96 2.39 0.84 -17.61
N GLU A 97 2.17 1.38 -16.41
CA GLU A 97 3.25 1.77 -15.51
C GLU A 97 4.05 0.55 -15.04
N GLU A 98 5.33 0.74 -14.72
CA GLU A 98 6.13 -0.30 -14.07
C GLU A 98 5.69 -0.47 -12.61
N GLY A 99 5.85 -1.68 -12.09
CA GLY A 99 5.56 -2.01 -10.70
C GLY A 99 5.78 -3.49 -10.46
N SER A 100 5.82 -3.89 -9.20
CA SER A 100 6.06 -5.28 -8.81
C SER A 100 5.20 -5.68 -7.63
N TYR A 101 4.88 -6.98 -7.56
CA TYR A 101 4.02 -7.56 -6.54
C TYR A 101 4.70 -8.77 -5.94
N GLU A 102 4.61 -8.92 -4.63
CA GLU A 102 5.05 -10.11 -3.89
C GLU A 102 4.04 -10.44 -2.79
N MET A 103 3.90 -11.73 -2.49
CA MET A 103 3.15 -12.22 -1.33
C MET A 103 4.12 -12.93 -0.41
N ILE A 104 4.10 -12.57 0.88
CA ILE A 104 4.97 -13.13 1.93
C ILE A 104 4.17 -13.83 3.01
#